data_AF-A0A090KNU6-F1
#
_entry.id   AF-A0A090KNU6-F1
#
_cell.length_a   1.000
_cell.length_b   1.000
_cell.length_c   1.000
_cell.angle_alpha   90.00
_cell.angle_beta   90.00
_cell.angle_gamma   90.00
#
_symmetry.space_group_name_H-M   'P 1'
#
loop_
_entity.id
_entity.type
_entity.pdbx_description
1 polymer ?
#
loop_
_entity_poly.entity_id
_entity_poly.type
_entity_poly.pdbx_seq_one_letter_code
_entity_poly.pdbx_strand_id
1 'polypeptide(L)'
;MILNRFPVDPDRLKIVILSAPKTGNTWLRWLLHYAYKIQIIELPPEWAQGCADDFPPRFVTHQHLFPSESLVRWLVESRAVVLTTIRHPADTFLSYFHYVKWHDDAGSDSSAAMLKQDGDRPGKNALKYVTYSFPESYAISLAWAKLGSHVVRYEDLLVDPLSQLREVTSKIVPLDEERLKAAVFLCKPEQLTRPGLVDPLHLRTRSARRWIQELPSEIVDAMAGLQPYVSACKTYEYDWSRSALEPSGYDYDKIDPFRGHDRFDNGELIGPSLAKIYLHEVPNASARWPDPWVTEGESFWNWLRAPSALASLNPDLPAGTLTNIMVMLHNLRPDLQLAHKDPAGNDRVGFTTWFLGQAQMEFQIAWGLIEPVLQSFCDYLNSKSGDPVIHQPAGGITQLTVLDTHGA
;
A
#
# COMPACT_ATOMS: atom_id res chain seq x y z
N MET A 1 -28.72 -9.70 -14.63
CA MET A 1 -28.27 -8.61 -13.74
C MET A 1 -27.03 -7.98 -14.34
N ILE A 2 -26.89 -6.65 -14.31
CA ILE A 2 -25.67 -5.97 -14.81
C ILE A 2 -25.06 -5.22 -13.64
N LEU A 3 -23.74 -5.33 -13.51
CA LEU A 3 -22.96 -4.70 -12.45
C LEU A 3 -22.91 -3.17 -12.62
N ASN A 4 -22.60 -2.43 -11.55
CA ASN A 4 -22.33 -0.99 -11.58
C ASN A 4 -23.45 -0.12 -12.21
N ARG A 5 -24.71 -0.60 -12.21
CA ARG A 5 -25.85 0.13 -12.80
C ARG A 5 -26.45 1.20 -11.90
N PHE A 6 -26.22 1.11 -10.60
CA PHE A 6 -26.84 1.99 -9.62
C PHE A 6 -25.87 3.09 -9.18
N PRO A 7 -26.38 4.29 -8.86
CA PRO A 7 -25.55 5.33 -8.25
C PRO A 7 -24.86 4.81 -6.99
N VAL A 8 -23.60 5.16 -6.84
CA VAL A 8 -22.79 4.80 -5.68
C VAL A 8 -23.14 5.72 -4.51
N ASP A 9 -23.40 5.13 -3.35
CA ASP A 9 -23.59 5.87 -2.09
C ASP A 9 -22.20 6.07 -1.43
N PRO A 10 -21.67 7.30 -1.33
CA PRO A 10 -20.37 7.54 -0.74
C PRO A 10 -20.25 7.09 0.72
N ASP A 11 -21.35 7.10 1.48
CA ASP A 11 -21.36 6.72 2.90
C ASP A 11 -21.41 5.19 3.09
N ARG A 12 -21.70 4.44 2.02
CA ARG A 12 -21.77 2.97 1.98
C ARG A 12 -20.95 2.39 0.84
N LEU A 13 -19.81 3.02 0.56
CA LEU A 13 -18.92 2.68 -0.55
C LEU A 13 -18.26 1.29 -0.37
N LYS A 14 -18.73 0.31 -1.13
CA LYS A 14 -18.15 -1.04 -1.19
C LYS A 14 -17.48 -1.23 -2.54
N ILE A 15 -16.17 -1.46 -2.55
CA ILE A 15 -15.42 -1.73 -3.79
C ILE A 15 -14.88 -3.16 -3.75
N VAL A 16 -15.22 -3.95 -4.77
CA VAL A 16 -14.82 -5.35 -4.88
C VAL A 16 -14.04 -5.53 -6.19
N ILE A 17 -12.75 -5.84 -6.07
CA ILE A 17 -11.88 -6.11 -7.21
C ILE A 17 -11.94 -7.62 -7.50
N LEU A 18 -12.52 -8.01 -8.63
CA LEU A 18 -12.69 -9.40 -9.04
C LEU A 18 -11.99 -9.65 -10.37
N SER A 19 -10.95 -10.48 -10.34
CA SER A 19 -10.01 -10.63 -11.44
C SER A 19 -9.10 -11.83 -11.25
N ALA A 20 -8.47 -12.26 -12.34
CA ALA A 20 -7.42 -13.27 -12.34
C ALA A 20 -6.25 -12.86 -11.43
N PRO A 21 -5.51 -13.82 -10.84
CA PRO A 21 -4.32 -13.52 -10.05
C PRO A 21 -3.24 -12.81 -10.89
N LYS A 22 -2.39 -12.02 -10.21
CA LYS A 22 -1.18 -11.36 -10.79
C LYS A 22 -1.43 -10.32 -11.90
N THR A 23 -2.64 -9.77 -11.93
CA THR A 23 -3.06 -8.69 -12.84
C THR A 23 -2.97 -7.28 -12.22
N GLY A 24 -2.41 -7.14 -11.01
CA GLY A 24 -2.26 -5.85 -10.31
C GLY A 24 -3.29 -5.56 -9.21
N ASN A 25 -4.00 -6.60 -8.75
CA ASN A 25 -5.11 -6.49 -7.78
C ASN A 25 -4.71 -5.81 -6.47
N THR A 26 -3.61 -6.27 -5.89
CA THR A 26 -3.06 -5.71 -4.65
C THR A 26 -2.77 -4.22 -4.81
N TRP A 27 -2.18 -3.81 -5.94
CA TRP A 27 -1.84 -2.41 -6.18
C TRP A 27 -3.09 -1.53 -6.30
N LEU A 28 -4.06 -1.94 -7.12
CA LEU A 28 -5.32 -1.20 -7.26
C LEU A 28 -6.09 -1.13 -5.93
N ARG A 29 -6.08 -2.21 -5.14
CA ARG A 29 -6.69 -2.24 -3.81
C ARG A 29 -6.11 -1.18 -2.88
N TRP A 30 -4.77 -1.09 -2.82
CA TRP A 30 -4.08 -0.09 -1.99
C TRP A 30 -4.31 1.34 -2.50
N LEU A 31 -4.32 1.56 -3.82
CA LEU A 31 -4.64 2.88 -4.38
C LEU A 31 -6.02 3.35 -3.93
N LEU A 32 -7.03 2.48 -4.00
CA LEU A 32 -8.40 2.81 -3.61
C LEU A 32 -8.57 2.94 -2.09
N HIS A 33 -7.84 2.13 -1.30
CA HIS A 33 -7.76 2.27 0.15
C HIS A 33 -7.32 3.69 0.54
N TYR A 34 -6.18 4.15 0.01
CA TYR A 34 -5.66 5.48 0.34
C TYR A 34 -6.50 6.62 -0.26
N ALA A 35 -7.01 6.46 -1.48
CA ALA A 35 -7.79 7.49 -2.16
C ALA A 35 -9.12 7.78 -1.42
N TYR A 36 -9.83 6.72 -1.02
CA TYR A 36 -11.13 6.85 -0.35
C TYR A 36 -11.07 6.82 1.17
N LYS A 37 -9.89 6.54 1.75
CA LYS A 37 -9.70 6.30 3.19
C LYS A 37 -10.67 5.24 3.74
N ILE A 38 -10.78 4.11 3.03
CA ILE A 38 -11.69 3.00 3.36
C ILE A 38 -10.91 1.76 3.76
N GLN A 39 -11.45 0.93 4.65
CA GLN A 39 -10.74 -0.23 5.17
C GLN A 39 -10.50 -1.29 4.08
N ILE A 40 -9.36 -1.97 4.15
CA ILE A 40 -9.13 -3.21 3.39
C ILE A 40 -9.72 -4.35 4.21
N ILE A 41 -10.59 -5.13 3.58
CA ILE A 41 -11.08 -6.39 4.16
C ILE A 41 -10.71 -7.55 3.23
N GLU A 42 -10.63 -8.75 3.80
CA GLU A 42 -10.38 -9.98 3.03
C GLU A 42 -11.68 -10.74 2.84
N LEU A 43 -11.97 -11.11 1.60
CA LEU A 43 -13.02 -12.06 1.27
C LEU A 43 -12.48 -13.49 1.41
N PRO A 44 -13.31 -14.47 1.80
CA PRO A 44 -12.90 -15.86 1.76
C PRO A 44 -12.49 -16.28 0.32
N PRO A 45 -11.60 -17.27 0.18
CA PRO A 45 -11.17 -17.77 -1.13
C PRO A 45 -12.31 -18.44 -1.92
N GLU A 46 -13.37 -18.85 -1.22
CA GLU A 46 -14.60 -19.39 -1.79
C GLU A 46 -15.80 -18.54 -1.36
N TRP A 47 -16.71 -18.30 -2.30
CA TRP A 47 -17.93 -17.55 -2.00
C TRP A 47 -18.96 -18.45 -1.30
N ALA A 48 -19.38 -18.05 -0.11
CA ALA A 48 -20.49 -18.64 0.62
C ALA A 48 -21.54 -17.56 0.94
N GLN A 49 -22.81 -17.91 0.86
CA GLN A 49 -23.88 -16.98 1.22
C GLN A 49 -23.75 -16.55 2.68
N GLY A 50 -23.84 -15.24 2.94
CA GLY A 50 -23.72 -14.66 4.28
C GLY A 50 -22.28 -14.34 4.73
N CYS A 51 -21.25 -14.72 3.96
CA CYS A 51 -19.85 -14.48 4.38
C CYS A 51 -19.46 -12.99 4.46
N ALA A 52 -20.30 -12.10 3.94
CA ALA A 52 -20.08 -10.65 3.91
C ALA A 52 -21.11 -9.86 4.72
N ASP A 53 -21.92 -10.53 5.56
CA ASP A 53 -23.02 -9.90 6.31
C ASP A 53 -22.49 -8.94 7.38
N ASP A 54 -21.34 -9.26 7.99
CA ASP A 54 -20.71 -8.47 9.06
C ASP A 54 -19.70 -7.43 8.55
N PHE A 55 -19.59 -7.26 7.23
CA PHE A 55 -18.62 -6.31 6.67
C PHE A 55 -19.01 -4.86 6.95
N PRO A 56 -18.02 -3.97 7.16
CA PRO A 56 -18.29 -2.56 7.40
C PRO A 56 -19.03 -1.94 6.20
N PRO A 57 -19.73 -0.81 6.38
CA PRO A 57 -20.43 -0.15 5.28
C PRO A 57 -19.49 0.38 4.20
N ARG A 58 -18.22 0.63 4.54
CA ARG A 58 -17.20 1.19 3.63
C ARG A 58 -15.93 0.33 3.62
N PHE A 59 -15.62 -0.29 2.49
CA PHE A 59 -14.41 -1.09 2.33
C PHE A 59 -13.97 -1.25 0.88
N VAL A 60 -12.72 -1.68 0.71
CA VAL A 60 -12.19 -2.25 -0.51
C VAL A 60 -11.68 -3.67 -0.25
N THR A 61 -11.91 -4.57 -1.20
CA THR A 61 -11.40 -5.95 -1.15
C THR A 61 -11.00 -6.42 -2.54
N HIS A 62 -10.28 -7.53 -2.62
CA HIS A 62 -10.04 -8.21 -3.89
C HIS A 62 -10.13 -9.72 -3.72
N GLN A 63 -10.59 -10.42 -4.76
CA GLN A 63 -10.53 -11.88 -4.80
C GLN A 63 -10.50 -12.44 -6.23
N HIS A 64 -10.06 -13.69 -6.37
CA HIS A 64 -10.00 -14.44 -7.64
C HIS A 64 -11.21 -15.37 -7.86
N LEU A 65 -12.41 -14.91 -7.51
CA LEU A 65 -13.64 -15.71 -7.66
C LEU A 65 -14.18 -15.64 -9.09
N PHE A 66 -14.64 -16.78 -9.63
CA PHE A 66 -15.49 -16.77 -10.81
C PHE A 66 -16.89 -16.20 -10.48
N PRO A 67 -17.59 -15.61 -11.48
CA PRO A 67 -18.97 -15.19 -11.27
C PRO A 67 -19.87 -16.39 -10.97
N SER A 68 -20.54 -16.35 -9.82
CA SER A 68 -21.65 -17.22 -9.46
C SER A 68 -22.94 -16.41 -9.34
N GLU A 69 -24.11 -17.06 -9.46
CA GLU A 69 -25.39 -16.35 -9.35
C GLU A 69 -25.54 -15.65 -8.00
N SER A 70 -25.18 -16.33 -6.90
CA SER A 70 -25.30 -15.79 -5.55
C SER A 70 -24.35 -14.61 -5.30
N LEU A 71 -23.11 -14.67 -5.81
CA LEU A 71 -22.16 -13.57 -5.71
C LEU A 71 -22.63 -12.36 -6.53
N VAL A 72 -23.03 -12.56 -7.79
CA VAL A 72 -23.53 -11.49 -8.65
C VAL A 72 -24.77 -10.83 -8.05
N ARG A 73 -25.69 -11.62 -7.49
CA ARG A 73 -26.86 -11.12 -6.79
C ARG A 73 -26.48 -10.24 -5.61
N TRP A 74 -25.58 -10.71 -4.75
CA TRP A 74 -25.09 -9.93 -3.61
C TRP A 74 -24.43 -8.62 -4.03
N LEU A 75 -23.57 -8.64 -5.07
CA LEU A 75 -22.91 -7.44 -5.59
C LEU A 75 -23.93 -6.38 -6.02
N VAL A 76 -25.00 -6.81 -6.70
CA VAL A 76 -26.04 -5.91 -7.21
C VAL A 76 -26.94 -5.40 -6.08
N GLU A 77 -27.41 -6.27 -5.20
CA GLU A 77 -28.29 -5.91 -4.07
C GLU A 77 -27.57 -5.01 -3.05
N SER A 78 -26.29 -5.27 -2.80
CA SER A 78 -25.45 -4.45 -1.93
C SER A 78 -24.94 -3.17 -2.58
N ARG A 79 -25.23 -2.96 -3.87
CA ARG A 79 -24.72 -1.86 -4.71
C ARG A 79 -23.20 -1.74 -4.67
N ALA A 80 -22.51 -2.88 -4.58
CA ALA A 80 -21.06 -2.92 -4.62
C ALA A 80 -20.56 -2.48 -6.00
N VAL A 81 -19.49 -1.70 -6.00
CA VAL A 81 -18.76 -1.29 -7.19
C VAL A 81 -17.78 -2.39 -7.53
N VAL A 82 -17.93 -2.97 -8.72
CA VAL A 82 -17.07 -4.06 -9.20
C VAL A 82 -16.03 -3.51 -10.16
N LEU A 83 -14.77 -3.73 -9.80
CA LEU A 83 -13.62 -3.45 -10.64
C LEU A 83 -12.98 -4.75 -11.09
N THR A 84 -12.39 -4.73 -12.28
CA THR A 84 -11.62 -5.86 -12.78
C THR A 84 -10.34 -5.35 -13.38
N THR A 85 -9.22 -5.90 -12.93
CA THR A 85 -7.93 -5.67 -13.57
C THR A 85 -7.72 -6.65 -14.72
N ILE A 86 -7.10 -6.14 -15.77
CA ILE A 86 -6.62 -6.91 -16.92
C ILE A 86 -5.14 -6.57 -17.11
N ARG A 87 -4.35 -7.57 -17.49
CA ARG A 87 -2.93 -7.43 -17.82
C ARG A 87 -2.64 -8.30 -19.03
N HIS A 88 -1.58 -7.98 -19.77
CA HIS A 88 -1.08 -8.84 -20.85
C HIS A 88 -0.99 -10.30 -20.36
N PRO A 89 -1.59 -11.28 -21.06
CA PRO A 89 -1.69 -12.65 -20.56
C PRO A 89 -0.32 -13.29 -20.31
N ALA A 90 0.67 -13.00 -21.16
CA ALA A 90 2.04 -13.47 -20.97
C ALA A 90 2.73 -12.93 -19.71
N ASP A 91 2.60 -11.63 -19.39
CA ASP A 91 3.15 -11.10 -18.14
C ASP A 91 2.39 -11.60 -16.92
N THR A 92 1.07 -11.80 -17.06
CA THR A 92 0.24 -12.39 -16.01
C THR A 92 0.72 -13.80 -15.69
N PHE A 93 0.90 -14.64 -16.71
CA PHE A 93 1.44 -15.99 -16.56
C PHE A 93 2.84 -15.96 -15.96
N LEU A 94 3.76 -15.16 -16.51
CA LEU A 94 5.14 -15.08 -16.03
C LEU A 94 5.18 -14.65 -14.55
N SER A 95 4.36 -13.67 -14.17
CA SER A 95 4.25 -13.25 -12.77
C SER A 95 3.68 -14.35 -11.87
N TYR A 96 2.77 -15.18 -12.37
CA TYR A 96 2.20 -16.30 -11.62
C TYR A 96 3.20 -17.46 -11.49
N PHE A 97 3.95 -17.77 -12.55
CA PHE A 97 5.01 -18.76 -12.55
C PHE A 97 6.06 -18.49 -11.46
N HIS A 98 6.53 -17.24 -11.33
CA HIS A 98 7.46 -16.87 -10.28
C HIS A 98 6.83 -16.90 -8.89
N TYR A 99 5.57 -16.47 -8.76
CA TYR A 99 4.84 -16.53 -7.50
C TYR A 99 4.73 -17.95 -6.93
N VAL A 100 4.32 -18.92 -7.77
CA VAL A 100 4.14 -20.32 -7.38
C VAL A 100 5.43 -20.96 -6.89
N LYS A 101 6.60 -20.51 -7.36
CA LYS A 101 7.88 -21.05 -6.88
C LYS A 101 8.24 -20.61 -5.47
N TRP A 102 7.90 -19.38 -5.13
CA TRP A 102 8.25 -18.79 -3.85
C TRP A 102 7.27 -19.13 -2.74
N HIS A 103 6.10 -19.68 -3.10
CA HIS A 103 5.07 -20.06 -2.15
C HIS A 103 4.88 -21.57 -2.17
N ASP A 104 5.01 -22.20 -1.01
CA ASP A 104 4.75 -23.63 -0.87
C ASP A 104 3.28 -23.97 -1.16
N ASP A 105 2.40 -23.04 -0.82
CA ASP A 105 0.99 -23.09 -1.14
C ASP A 105 0.75 -22.47 -2.54
N ALA A 106 0.46 -23.32 -3.53
CA ALA A 106 0.01 -22.84 -4.85
C ALA A 106 -1.38 -22.17 -4.79
N GLY A 107 -1.96 -22.04 -3.59
CA GLY A 107 -3.31 -21.57 -3.36
C GLY A 107 -4.33 -22.60 -3.82
N SER A 108 -5.48 -22.13 -4.28
CA SER A 108 -6.57 -22.97 -4.79
C SER A 108 -6.26 -23.68 -6.12
N ASP A 109 -5.15 -23.38 -6.80
CA ASP A 109 -4.78 -23.98 -8.07
C ASP A 109 -3.79 -25.13 -7.89
N SER A 110 -4.33 -26.32 -7.61
CA SER A 110 -3.54 -27.54 -7.50
C SER A 110 -2.79 -27.89 -8.80
N SER A 111 -3.29 -27.44 -9.96
CA SER A 111 -2.66 -27.73 -11.25
C SER A 111 -1.37 -26.94 -11.46
N ALA A 112 -1.20 -25.81 -10.77
CA ALA A 112 0.01 -25.00 -10.83
C ALA A 112 1.24 -25.66 -10.17
N ALA A 113 1.05 -26.70 -9.35
CA ALA A 113 2.16 -27.41 -8.68
C ALA A 113 3.22 -27.95 -9.67
N MET A 114 2.82 -28.28 -10.91
CA MET A 114 3.75 -28.75 -11.94
C MET A 114 4.77 -27.68 -12.37
N LEU A 115 4.47 -26.40 -12.20
CA LEU A 115 5.37 -25.30 -12.60
C LEU A 115 6.68 -25.30 -11.81
N LYS A 116 6.68 -25.85 -10.59
CA LYS A 116 7.89 -26.00 -9.76
C LYS A 116 8.93 -26.92 -10.39
N GLN A 117 8.52 -27.80 -11.31
CA GLN A 117 9.41 -28.77 -11.96
C GLN A 117 10.22 -28.17 -13.12
N ASP A 118 9.92 -26.95 -13.57
CA ASP A 118 10.64 -26.29 -14.67
C ASP A 118 11.95 -25.59 -14.23
N GLY A 119 12.40 -25.76 -12.99
CA GLY A 119 13.63 -25.13 -12.49
C GLY A 119 13.42 -23.63 -12.30
N ASP A 120 14.33 -22.76 -12.75
CA ASP A 120 14.26 -21.29 -12.61
C ASP A 120 13.54 -20.56 -13.75
N ARG A 121 13.35 -21.21 -14.91
CA ARG A 121 12.75 -20.58 -16.10
C ARG A 121 11.57 -21.38 -16.63
N PRO A 122 10.56 -20.75 -17.26
CA PRO A 122 9.45 -21.49 -17.87
C PRO A 122 9.94 -22.51 -18.91
N GLY A 123 9.42 -23.73 -18.85
CA GLY A 123 9.78 -24.83 -19.73
C GLY A 123 8.58 -25.69 -20.13
N LYS A 124 8.75 -27.01 -20.14
CA LYS A 124 7.73 -27.95 -20.66
C LYS A 124 6.46 -27.98 -19.82
N ASN A 125 6.56 -27.89 -18.49
CA ASN A 125 5.39 -27.90 -17.63
C ASN A 125 4.63 -26.57 -17.71
N ALA A 126 5.34 -25.46 -17.85
CA ALA A 126 4.79 -24.14 -18.15
C ALA A 126 4.02 -24.16 -19.47
N LEU A 127 4.57 -24.73 -20.54
CA LEU A 127 3.88 -24.88 -21.82
C LEU A 127 2.56 -25.66 -21.67
N LYS A 128 2.60 -26.78 -20.96
CA LYS A 128 1.39 -27.57 -20.67
C LYS A 128 0.38 -26.75 -19.87
N TYR A 129 0.82 -26.07 -18.82
CA TYR A 129 -0.03 -25.28 -17.96
C TYR A 129 -0.71 -24.11 -18.70
N VAL A 130 0.02 -23.35 -19.53
CA VAL A 130 -0.57 -22.25 -20.31
C VAL A 130 -1.57 -22.72 -21.36
N THR A 131 -1.45 -23.98 -21.80
CA THR A 131 -2.32 -24.58 -22.80
C THR A 131 -3.63 -25.08 -22.19
N TYR A 132 -3.58 -25.67 -20.99
CA TYR A 132 -4.72 -26.42 -20.45
C TYR A 132 -5.31 -25.84 -19.16
N SER A 133 -4.53 -25.20 -18.29
CA SER A 133 -5.00 -24.76 -16.96
C SER A 133 -5.10 -23.24 -16.83
N PHE A 134 -4.05 -22.51 -17.23
CA PHE A 134 -4.03 -21.05 -17.15
C PHE A 134 -5.19 -20.34 -17.89
N PRO A 135 -5.73 -20.85 -19.01
CA PRO A 135 -6.89 -20.23 -19.67
C PRO A 135 -8.08 -20.03 -18.73
N GLU A 136 -8.33 -20.97 -17.83
CA GLU A 136 -9.43 -20.90 -16.85
C GLU A 136 -9.17 -19.78 -15.84
N SER A 137 -7.99 -19.76 -15.22
CA SER A 137 -7.60 -18.70 -14.27
C SER A 137 -7.66 -17.31 -14.91
N TYR A 138 -7.17 -17.15 -16.14
CA TYR A 138 -7.22 -15.87 -16.86
C TYR A 138 -8.64 -15.46 -17.27
N ALA A 139 -9.52 -16.43 -17.54
CA ALA A 139 -10.91 -16.16 -17.91
C ALA A 139 -11.72 -15.48 -16.79
N ILE A 140 -11.27 -15.53 -15.52
CA ILE A 140 -11.91 -14.83 -14.40
C ILE A 140 -12.08 -13.34 -14.71
N SER A 141 -11.00 -12.63 -15.07
CA SER A 141 -11.10 -11.20 -15.38
C SER A 141 -12.01 -10.94 -16.59
N LEU A 142 -11.94 -11.79 -17.62
CA LEU A 142 -12.75 -11.62 -18.81
C LEU A 142 -14.25 -11.81 -18.53
N ALA A 143 -14.59 -12.75 -17.64
CA ALA A 143 -15.96 -13.00 -17.24
C ALA A 143 -16.56 -11.79 -16.50
N TRP A 144 -15.82 -11.20 -15.56
CA TRP A 144 -16.27 -10.01 -14.84
C TRP A 144 -16.38 -8.78 -15.74
N ALA A 145 -15.42 -8.56 -16.64
CA ALA A 145 -15.49 -7.51 -17.64
C ALA A 145 -16.76 -7.63 -18.50
N LYS A 146 -17.09 -8.85 -18.95
CA LYS A 146 -18.31 -9.12 -19.72
C LYS A 146 -19.61 -8.88 -18.93
N LEU A 147 -19.57 -8.98 -17.60
CA LEU A 147 -20.70 -8.69 -16.71
C LEU A 147 -20.86 -7.19 -16.38
N GLY A 148 -19.97 -6.34 -16.88
CA GLY A 148 -20.04 -4.88 -16.74
C GLY A 148 -19.24 -4.30 -15.59
N SER A 149 -18.20 -5.00 -15.10
CA SER A 149 -17.24 -4.38 -14.18
C SER A 149 -16.50 -3.22 -14.86
N HIS A 150 -16.01 -2.25 -14.07
CA HIS A 150 -15.10 -1.25 -14.62
C HIS A 150 -13.71 -1.87 -14.78
N VAL A 151 -13.23 -1.94 -16.02
CA VAL A 151 -11.94 -2.55 -16.35
C VAL A 151 -10.81 -1.55 -16.13
N VAL A 152 -9.72 -2.02 -15.51
CA VAL A 152 -8.47 -1.28 -15.33
C VAL A 152 -7.33 -2.09 -15.94
N ARG A 153 -6.62 -1.54 -16.93
CA ARG A 153 -5.44 -2.19 -17.51
C ARG A 153 -4.23 -1.93 -16.61
N TYR A 154 -3.50 -2.98 -16.28
CA TYR A 154 -2.29 -2.89 -15.48
C TYR A 154 -1.23 -2.01 -16.13
N GLU A 155 -1.10 -2.07 -17.45
CA GLU A 155 -0.14 -1.31 -18.24
C GLU A 155 -0.46 0.19 -18.20
N ASP A 156 -1.74 0.56 -18.28
CA ASP A 156 -2.14 1.97 -18.17
C ASP A 156 -1.86 2.49 -16.76
N LEU A 157 -2.08 1.65 -15.74
CA LEU A 157 -1.77 1.98 -14.35
C LEU A 157 -0.26 2.12 -14.11
N LEU A 158 0.58 1.39 -14.85
CA LEU A 158 2.04 1.55 -14.81
C LEU A 158 2.51 2.86 -15.45
N VAL A 159 1.91 3.23 -16.57
CA VAL A 159 2.30 4.43 -17.35
C VAL A 159 1.89 5.71 -16.62
N ASP A 160 0.63 5.80 -16.22
CA ASP A 160 0.08 6.98 -15.56
C ASP A 160 -0.97 6.59 -14.50
N PRO A 161 -0.52 6.13 -13.31
CA PRO A 161 -1.41 5.73 -12.24
C PRO A 161 -2.34 6.86 -11.78
N LEU A 162 -1.91 8.12 -11.89
CA LEU A 162 -2.72 9.27 -11.50
C LEU A 162 -3.88 9.48 -12.47
N SER A 163 -3.61 9.49 -13.77
CA SER A 163 -4.65 9.59 -14.79
C SER A 163 -5.63 8.43 -14.72
N GLN A 164 -5.12 7.20 -14.58
CA GLN A 164 -5.96 6.01 -14.44
C GLN A 164 -6.82 6.04 -13.18
N LEU A 165 -6.26 6.44 -12.03
CA LEU A 165 -7.05 6.54 -10.81
C LEU A 165 -8.11 7.64 -10.92
N ARG A 166 -7.80 8.76 -11.58
CA ARG A 166 -8.80 9.82 -11.88
C ARG A 166 -9.94 9.28 -12.74
N GLU A 167 -9.63 8.52 -13.78
CA GLU A 167 -10.65 7.90 -14.64
C GLU A 167 -11.52 6.92 -13.87
N VAL A 168 -10.91 6.02 -13.10
CA VAL A 168 -11.64 5.02 -12.30
C VAL A 168 -12.53 5.70 -11.27
N THR A 169 -12.01 6.65 -10.50
CA THR A 169 -12.78 7.33 -9.46
C THR A 169 -13.91 8.20 -10.01
N SER A 170 -13.77 8.76 -11.23
CA SER A 170 -14.86 9.47 -11.91
C SER A 170 -16.10 8.60 -12.17
N LYS A 171 -15.92 7.28 -12.28
CA LYS A 171 -17.00 6.28 -12.47
C LYS A 171 -17.59 5.77 -11.16
N ILE A 172 -16.95 6.08 -10.03
CA ILE A 172 -17.31 5.58 -8.69
C ILE A 172 -17.85 6.73 -7.85
N VAL A 173 -16.94 7.49 -7.23
CA VAL A 173 -17.18 8.71 -6.47
C VAL A 173 -15.98 9.61 -6.77
N PRO A 174 -16.16 10.71 -7.51
CA PRO A 174 -15.06 11.59 -7.88
C PRO A 174 -14.29 12.09 -6.64
N LEU A 175 -12.97 12.15 -6.75
CA LEU A 175 -12.09 12.65 -5.72
C LEU A 175 -11.35 13.89 -6.21
N ASP A 176 -10.93 14.73 -5.25
CA ASP A 176 -10.03 15.84 -5.53
C ASP A 176 -8.62 15.34 -5.89
N GLU A 177 -7.89 16.18 -6.62
CA GLU A 177 -6.58 15.88 -7.17
C GLU A 177 -5.54 15.59 -6.07
N GLU A 178 -5.64 16.24 -4.91
CA GLU A 178 -4.70 16.05 -3.80
C GLU A 178 -4.82 14.63 -3.21
N ARG A 179 -6.05 14.13 -3.02
CA ARG A 179 -6.28 12.74 -2.60
C ARG A 179 -5.75 11.73 -3.60
N LEU A 180 -5.92 11.99 -4.90
CA LEU A 180 -5.44 11.11 -5.96
C LEU A 180 -3.91 11.06 -5.96
N LYS A 181 -3.23 12.20 -5.92
CA LYS A 181 -1.76 12.28 -5.82
C LYS A 181 -1.24 11.59 -4.56
N ALA A 182 -1.87 11.84 -3.41
CA ALA A 182 -1.53 11.19 -2.16
C ALA A 182 -1.60 9.66 -2.28
N ALA A 183 -2.70 9.12 -2.81
CA ALA A 183 -2.88 7.69 -3.00
C ALA A 183 -1.82 7.08 -3.92
N VAL A 184 -1.55 7.72 -5.07
CA VAL A 184 -0.54 7.27 -6.04
C VAL A 184 0.85 7.28 -5.42
N PHE A 185 1.23 8.35 -4.72
CA PHE A 185 2.53 8.45 -4.08
C PHE A 185 2.73 7.40 -2.99
N LEU A 186 1.71 7.18 -2.14
CA LEU A 186 1.76 6.17 -1.07
C LEU A 186 1.72 4.72 -1.59
N CYS A 187 1.36 4.55 -2.87
CA CYS A 187 1.35 3.27 -3.56
C CYS A 187 2.51 3.10 -4.54
N LYS A 188 3.51 4.00 -4.54
CA LYS A 188 4.73 3.74 -5.31
C LYS A 188 5.43 2.49 -4.74
N PRO A 189 6.09 1.67 -5.58
CA PRO A 189 6.48 0.33 -5.18
C PRO A 189 7.35 0.26 -3.92
N GLU A 190 8.24 1.23 -3.70
CA GLU A 190 9.13 1.32 -2.53
C GLU A 190 8.35 1.53 -1.23
N GLN A 191 7.17 2.15 -1.31
CA GLN A 191 6.30 2.39 -0.16
C GLN A 191 5.47 1.14 0.16
N LEU A 192 5.05 0.38 -0.86
CA LEU A 192 4.25 -0.83 -0.69
C LEU A 192 5.06 -2.01 -0.12
N THR A 193 6.35 -2.11 -0.44
CA THR A 193 7.22 -3.19 0.06
C THR A 193 7.81 -2.95 1.45
N ARG A 194 7.27 -2.01 2.23
CA ARG A 194 7.70 -1.82 3.62
C ARG A 194 7.32 -3.04 4.47
N PRO A 195 8.13 -3.37 5.51
CA PRO A 195 7.81 -4.46 6.41
C PRO A 195 6.36 -4.38 6.92
N GLY A 196 5.64 -5.50 6.83
CA GLY A 196 4.28 -5.63 7.34
C GLY A 196 3.15 -5.11 6.43
N LEU A 197 3.43 -4.59 5.23
CA LEU A 197 2.40 -4.03 4.34
C LEU A 197 2.04 -4.95 3.16
N VAL A 198 2.97 -5.16 2.23
CA VAL A 198 2.84 -6.10 1.13
C VAL A 198 4.11 -6.93 1.08
N ASP A 199 3.94 -8.25 1.03
CA ASP A 199 5.05 -9.16 0.82
C ASP A 199 5.84 -8.77 -0.46
N PRO A 200 7.14 -8.46 -0.35
CA PRO A 200 7.96 -8.08 -1.50
C PRO A 200 7.92 -9.07 -2.66
N LEU A 201 7.68 -10.36 -2.40
CA LEU A 201 7.55 -11.41 -3.42
C LEU A 201 6.33 -11.18 -4.34
N HIS A 202 5.33 -10.41 -3.88
CA HIS A 202 4.19 -10.02 -4.70
C HIS A 202 4.52 -8.90 -5.70
N LEU A 203 5.62 -8.16 -5.52
CA LEU A 203 6.02 -6.97 -6.29
C LEU A 203 7.36 -7.16 -7.03
N ARG A 204 7.45 -8.23 -7.83
CA ARG A 204 8.67 -8.74 -8.49
C ARG A 204 9.38 -7.75 -9.43
N THR A 205 8.82 -7.48 -10.61
CA THR A 205 9.50 -6.70 -11.67
C THR A 205 8.93 -5.31 -11.87
N ARG A 206 7.74 -5.02 -11.32
CA ARG A 206 7.09 -3.69 -11.34
C ARG A 206 7.00 -3.11 -12.77
N SER A 207 6.82 -3.98 -13.76
CA SER A 207 6.97 -3.58 -15.15
C SER A 207 6.11 -4.42 -16.10
N ALA A 208 6.01 -3.95 -17.33
CA ALA A 208 5.27 -4.59 -18.41
C ALA A 208 6.23 -5.17 -19.45
N ARG A 209 5.77 -6.14 -20.24
CA ARG A 209 6.50 -6.77 -21.34
C ARG A 209 7.76 -7.54 -20.93
N ARG A 210 7.93 -7.91 -19.65
CA ARG A 210 9.06 -8.76 -19.20
C ARG A 210 9.02 -10.14 -19.82
N TRP A 211 7.83 -10.61 -20.21
CA TRP A 211 7.66 -11.84 -20.96
C TRP A 211 8.51 -11.92 -22.23
N ILE A 212 8.86 -10.78 -22.87
CA ILE A 212 9.70 -10.74 -24.07
C ILE A 212 11.08 -11.36 -23.79
N GLN A 213 11.64 -11.10 -22.61
CA GLN A 213 12.99 -11.53 -22.22
C GLN A 213 12.98 -12.91 -21.56
N GLU A 214 11.91 -13.26 -20.85
CA GLU A 214 11.89 -14.43 -19.96
C GLU A 214 11.11 -15.64 -20.51
N LEU A 215 10.13 -15.44 -21.40
CA LEU A 215 9.34 -16.55 -21.94
C LEU A 215 9.97 -17.15 -23.21
N PRO A 216 10.16 -18.49 -23.28
CA PRO A 216 10.48 -19.19 -24.52
C PRO A 216 9.46 -18.88 -25.63
N SER A 217 9.92 -18.85 -26.88
CA SER A 217 9.04 -18.55 -28.04
C SER A 217 7.89 -19.55 -28.16
N GLU A 218 8.14 -20.83 -27.92
CA GLU A 218 7.12 -21.88 -27.94
C GLU A 218 5.94 -21.62 -27.00
N ILE A 219 6.17 -21.05 -25.81
CA ILE A 219 5.11 -20.67 -24.87
C ILE A 219 4.36 -19.44 -25.38
N VAL A 220 5.09 -18.44 -25.88
CA VAL A 220 4.51 -17.22 -26.45
C VAL A 220 3.62 -17.56 -27.64
N ASP A 221 4.11 -18.37 -28.58
CA ASP A 221 3.40 -18.78 -29.79
C ASP A 221 2.14 -19.58 -29.45
N ALA A 222 2.23 -20.49 -28.47
CA ALA A 222 1.06 -21.22 -27.97
C ALA A 222 0.01 -20.26 -27.40
N MET A 223 0.39 -19.35 -26.51
CA MET A 223 -0.55 -18.39 -25.92
C MET A 223 -1.13 -17.44 -26.99
N ALA A 224 -0.32 -16.99 -27.95
CA ALA A 224 -0.75 -16.08 -29.01
C ALA A 224 -1.78 -16.70 -29.96
N GLY A 225 -1.85 -18.04 -30.05
CA GLY A 225 -2.82 -18.77 -30.86
C GLY A 225 -4.06 -19.28 -30.12
N LEU A 226 -4.11 -19.18 -28.79
CA LEU A 226 -5.13 -19.82 -27.96
C LEU A 226 -6.17 -18.85 -27.39
N GLN A 227 -7.41 -19.34 -27.26
CA GLN A 227 -8.41 -18.68 -26.43
C GLN A 227 -8.15 -18.99 -24.95
N PRO A 228 -8.43 -18.04 -24.04
CA PRO A 228 -9.07 -16.74 -24.29
C PRO A 228 -8.09 -15.60 -24.62
N TYR A 229 -6.78 -15.88 -24.69
CA TYR A 229 -5.73 -14.85 -24.80
C TYR A 229 -5.85 -14.02 -26.07
N VAL A 230 -6.13 -14.65 -27.22
CA VAL A 230 -6.34 -13.94 -28.51
C VAL A 230 -7.42 -12.87 -28.38
N SER A 231 -8.57 -13.23 -27.81
CA SER A 231 -9.69 -12.31 -27.66
C SER A 231 -9.37 -11.19 -26.67
N ALA A 232 -8.68 -11.52 -25.58
CA ALA A 232 -8.23 -10.52 -24.61
C ALA A 232 -7.26 -9.52 -25.25
N CYS A 233 -6.23 -9.99 -25.95
CA CYS A 233 -5.27 -9.11 -26.61
C CYS A 233 -5.94 -8.20 -27.65
N LYS A 234 -6.88 -8.73 -28.44
CA LYS A 234 -7.66 -7.92 -29.38
C LYS A 234 -8.52 -6.87 -28.66
N THR A 235 -9.17 -7.24 -27.56
CA THR A 235 -10.12 -6.36 -26.84
C THR A 235 -9.40 -5.23 -26.11
N TYR A 236 -8.23 -5.52 -25.53
CA TYR A 236 -7.48 -4.59 -24.67
C TYR A 236 -6.20 -4.08 -25.34
N GLU A 237 -6.15 -4.16 -26.67
CA GLU A 237 -5.08 -3.61 -27.51
C GLU A 237 -3.68 -4.04 -27.06
N TYR A 238 -3.53 -5.31 -26.72
CA TYR A 238 -2.24 -5.92 -26.46
C TYR A 238 -1.69 -6.54 -27.73
N ASP A 239 -0.38 -6.42 -27.90
CA ASP A 239 0.37 -7.04 -28.98
C ASP A 239 1.33 -8.11 -28.45
N TRP A 240 1.52 -9.15 -29.27
CA TRP A 240 2.51 -10.21 -29.02
C TRP A 240 3.87 -9.87 -29.63
N SER A 241 4.16 -8.59 -29.91
CA SER A 241 5.41 -8.20 -30.56
C SER A 241 6.55 -8.18 -29.55
N ARG A 242 7.61 -8.94 -29.85
CA ARG A 242 8.87 -8.90 -29.10
C ARG A 242 9.69 -7.64 -29.36
N SER A 243 9.37 -6.87 -30.41
CA SER A 243 10.06 -5.62 -30.72
C SER A 243 9.45 -4.39 -30.04
N ALA A 244 8.31 -4.56 -29.38
CA ALA A 244 7.64 -3.45 -28.74
C ALA A 244 8.40 -2.98 -27.49
N LEU A 245 8.47 -1.66 -27.33
CA LEU A 245 9.18 -1.04 -26.22
C LEU A 245 8.41 -1.23 -24.91
N GLU A 246 9.17 -1.44 -23.83
CA GLU A 246 8.63 -1.35 -22.48
C GLU A 246 8.12 0.08 -22.24
N PRO A 247 6.89 0.26 -21.73
CA PRO A 247 6.37 1.59 -21.41
C PRO A 247 7.28 2.28 -20.39
N SER A 248 7.49 3.59 -20.56
CA SER A 248 8.18 4.40 -19.55
C SER A 248 7.38 4.40 -18.26
N GLY A 249 8.06 4.17 -17.13
CA GLY A 249 7.44 4.25 -15.81
C GLY A 249 6.97 5.67 -15.48
N TYR A 250 6.02 5.77 -14.56
CA TYR A 250 5.55 7.05 -14.06
C TYR A 250 6.64 7.79 -13.28
N ASP A 251 6.77 9.09 -13.55
CA ASP A 251 7.65 10.00 -12.83
C ASP A 251 6.98 10.48 -11.53
N TYR A 252 7.30 9.80 -10.42
CA TYR A 252 6.74 10.09 -9.11
C TYR A 252 7.21 11.43 -8.52
N ASP A 253 8.29 12.02 -9.03
CA ASP A 253 8.81 13.30 -8.53
C ASP A 253 7.81 14.44 -8.80
N LYS A 254 6.97 14.28 -9.84
CA LYS A 254 5.88 15.22 -10.18
C LYS A 254 4.82 15.36 -9.09
N ILE A 255 4.70 14.36 -8.22
CA ILE A 255 3.69 14.32 -7.16
C ILE A 255 4.32 14.13 -5.77
N ASP A 256 5.64 14.19 -5.68
CA ASP A 256 6.36 14.07 -4.41
C ASP A 256 6.19 15.36 -3.60
N PRO A 257 5.52 15.32 -2.43
CA PRO A 257 5.41 16.50 -1.58
C PRO A 257 6.77 16.97 -1.05
N PHE A 258 7.78 16.10 -1.02
CA PHE A 258 9.15 16.44 -0.60
C PHE A 258 10.06 16.75 -1.79
N ARG A 259 9.57 16.75 -3.03
CA ARG A 259 10.34 17.12 -4.24
C ARG A 259 11.71 16.42 -4.35
N GLY A 260 11.78 15.15 -3.97
CA GLY A 260 13.01 14.36 -3.99
C GLY A 260 13.97 14.61 -2.82
N HIS A 261 13.63 15.47 -1.85
CA HIS A 261 14.43 15.68 -0.65
C HIS A 261 14.36 14.45 0.27
N ASP A 262 15.52 13.91 0.63
CA ASP A 262 15.69 12.85 1.64
C ASP A 262 15.98 13.41 3.05
N ARG A 263 16.16 14.73 3.14
CA ARG A 263 16.46 15.47 4.38
C ARG A 263 15.68 16.77 4.47
N PHE A 264 15.39 17.14 5.71
CA PHE A 264 14.96 18.49 6.07
C PHE A 264 16.12 19.48 5.89
N ASP A 265 15.82 20.78 5.79
CA ASP A 265 16.82 21.84 5.65
C ASP A 265 17.79 21.97 6.85
N ASN A 266 17.44 21.40 8.01
CA ASN A 266 18.30 21.28 9.18
C ASN A 266 19.23 20.03 9.14
N GLY A 267 19.18 19.25 8.06
CA GLY A 267 20.02 18.06 7.84
C GLY A 267 19.45 16.75 8.36
N GLU A 268 18.32 16.76 9.08
CA GLU A 268 17.67 15.55 9.61
C GLU A 268 17.00 14.73 8.50
N LEU A 269 16.94 13.40 8.65
CA LEU A 269 16.37 12.51 7.65
C LEU A 269 14.84 12.65 7.56
N ILE A 270 14.31 12.67 6.33
CA ILE A 270 12.88 12.53 6.06
C ILE A 270 12.55 11.04 6.07
N GLY A 271 12.10 10.55 7.22
CA GLY A 271 11.73 9.16 7.41
C GLY A 271 10.61 8.72 6.43
N PRO A 272 10.61 7.47 5.95
CA PRO A 272 9.64 7.00 4.97
C PRO A 272 8.17 7.17 5.44
N SER A 273 7.92 7.07 6.75
CA SER A 273 6.58 7.19 7.34
C SER A 273 6.04 8.63 7.32
N LEU A 274 6.91 9.64 7.20
CA LEU A 274 6.51 11.06 7.23
C LEU A 274 5.66 11.43 6.02
N ALA A 275 5.92 10.85 4.85
CA ALA A 275 5.06 11.07 3.69
C ALA A 275 3.64 10.56 3.89
N LYS A 276 3.48 9.41 4.56
CA LYS A 276 2.15 8.89 4.93
C LYS A 276 1.46 9.82 5.92
N ILE A 277 2.17 10.28 6.95
CA ILE A 277 1.62 11.23 7.92
C ILE A 277 1.16 12.51 7.21
N TYR A 278 2.04 13.09 6.39
CA TYR A 278 1.77 14.34 5.67
C TYR A 278 0.60 14.22 4.69
N LEU A 279 0.58 13.18 3.85
CA LEU A 279 -0.41 13.02 2.78
C LEU A 279 -1.75 12.44 3.25
N HIS A 280 -1.74 11.62 4.30
CA HIS A 280 -2.91 10.82 4.68
C HIS A 280 -3.47 11.18 6.06
N GLU A 281 -2.62 11.40 7.07
CA GLU A 281 -3.05 11.59 8.45
C GLU A 281 -3.38 13.05 8.78
N VAL A 282 -2.69 14.01 8.16
CA VAL A 282 -2.90 15.43 8.43
C VAL A 282 -3.82 16.08 7.40
N PRO A 283 -5.02 16.52 7.78
CA PRO A 283 -5.91 17.24 6.87
C PRO A 283 -5.26 18.54 6.37
N ASN A 284 -5.37 18.80 5.06
CA ASN A 284 -4.90 20.03 4.42
C ASN A 284 -3.40 20.32 4.62
N ALA A 285 -2.57 19.28 4.80
CA ALA A 285 -1.14 19.45 5.04
C ALA A 285 -0.44 20.24 3.91
N SER A 286 -0.79 19.98 2.65
CA SER A 286 -0.22 20.69 1.49
C SER A 286 -0.56 22.17 1.44
N ALA A 287 -1.74 22.55 1.92
CA ALA A 287 -2.10 23.96 2.05
C ALA A 287 -1.39 24.63 3.22
N ARG A 288 -1.18 23.90 4.32
CA ARG A 288 -0.54 24.43 5.54
C ARG A 288 0.98 24.52 5.43
N TRP A 289 1.62 23.53 4.81
CA TRP A 289 3.08 23.42 4.68
C TRP A 289 3.47 23.03 3.26
N PRO A 290 3.36 23.95 2.28
CA PRO A 290 3.63 23.65 0.87
C PRO A 290 5.05 23.13 0.59
N ASP A 291 5.99 23.44 1.48
CA ASP A 291 7.38 22.98 1.44
C ASP A 291 7.72 22.20 2.73
N PRO A 292 7.25 20.94 2.88
CA PRO A 292 7.30 20.22 4.16
C PRO A 292 8.70 19.82 4.64
N TRP A 293 9.75 20.04 3.84
CA TRP A 293 11.15 19.83 4.22
C TRP A 293 11.78 21.06 4.90
N VAL A 294 11.11 22.22 4.88
CA VAL A 294 11.56 23.43 5.58
C VAL A 294 11.28 23.30 7.07
N THR A 295 12.22 23.66 7.93
CA THR A 295 12.06 23.53 9.39
C THR A 295 11.82 24.85 10.12
N GLU A 296 12.09 25.99 9.48
CA GLU A 296 11.86 27.31 10.06
C GLU A 296 10.36 27.64 10.20
N GLY A 297 10.00 28.47 11.18
CA GLY A 297 8.65 29.02 11.34
C GLY A 297 7.57 28.00 11.69
N GLU A 298 6.34 28.23 11.20
CA GLU A 298 5.23 27.28 11.33
C GLU A 298 5.38 26.13 10.31
N SER A 299 6.36 25.26 10.53
CA SER A 299 6.70 24.15 9.63
C SER A 299 6.01 22.83 10.01
N PHE A 300 5.95 21.89 9.04
CA PHE A 300 5.56 20.51 9.30
C PHE A 300 6.45 19.87 10.37
N TRP A 301 7.76 20.11 10.30
CA TRP A 301 8.73 19.67 11.29
C TRP A 301 8.40 20.18 12.71
N ASN A 302 8.20 21.49 12.88
CA ASN A 302 7.88 22.04 14.20
C ASN A 302 6.52 21.55 14.72
N TRP A 303 5.56 21.33 13.82
CA TRP A 303 4.30 20.72 14.19
C TRP A 303 4.45 19.28 14.69
N LEU A 304 5.25 18.45 14.02
CA LEU A 304 5.52 17.07 14.48
C LEU A 304 6.10 17.04 15.91
N ARG A 305 7.00 17.98 16.22
CA ARG A 305 7.68 18.13 17.51
C ARG A 305 6.79 18.70 18.61
N ALA A 306 5.78 19.49 18.25
CA ALA A 306 4.93 20.17 19.22
C ALA A 306 4.11 19.15 20.04
N PRO A 307 3.80 19.46 21.31
CA PRO A 307 2.82 18.71 22.08
C PRO A 307 1.50 18.56 21.33
N SER A 308 0.92 17.36 21.39
CA SER A 308 -0.42 17.13 20.85
C SER A 308 -1.46 17.85 21.70
N ALA A 309 -2.57 18.26 21.08
CA ALA A 309 -3.74 18.76 21.82
C ALA A 309 -4.23 17.74 22.86
N LEU A 310 -4.10 16.44 22.57
CA LEU A 310 -4.46 15.36 23.49
C LEU A 310 -3.60 15.31 24.76
N ALA A 311 -2.40 15.88 24.73
CA ALA A 311 -1.51 15.90 25.89
C ALA A 311 -2.10 16.68 27.07
N SER A 312 -3.01 17.62 26.80
CA SER A 312 -3.73 18.41 27.82
C SER A 312 -4.76 17.61 28.63
N LEU A 313 -5.14 16.41 28.16
CA LEU A 313 -6.12 15.55 28.84
C LEU A 313 -5.56 14.94 30.14
N ASN A 314 -4.24 14.91 30.29
CA ASN A 314 -3.58 14.45 31.52
C ASN A 314 -2.55 15.50 31.97
N PRO A 315 -2.94 16.42 32.88
CA PRO A 315 -2.07 17.50 33.36
C PRO A 315 -0.95 17.00 34.29
N ASP A 316 -1.03 15.76 34.79
CA ASP A 316 -0.01 15.19 35.69
C ASP A 316 1.28 14.80 34.94
N LEU A 317 1.24 14.80 33.61
CA LEU A 317 2.37 14.48 32.72
C LEU A 317 2.74 15.70 31.85
N PRO A 318 4.04 16.06 31.73
CA PRO A 318 4.46 17.19 30.91
C PRO A 318 3.99 17.04 29.47
N ALA A 319 3.45 18.12 28.89
CA ALA A 319 2.84 18.09 27.55
C ALA A 319 3.76 17.48 26.47
N GLY A 320 5.07 17.73 26.54
CA GLY A 320 6.05 17.21 25.58
C GLY A 320 6.27 15.69 25.63
N THR A 321 5.70 14.97 26.61
CA THR A 321 5.70 13.48 26.62
C THR A 321 4.70 12.87 25.63
N LEU A 322 3.87 13.69 24.98
CA LEU A 322 2.97 13.26 23.90
C LEU A 322 2.96 14.31 22.80
N THR A 323 3.76 14.10 21.76
CA THR A 323 3.87 15.00 20.60
C THR A 323 2.92 14.60 19.47
N ASN A 324 2.76 15.46 18.46
CA ASN A 324 1.91 15.14 17.31
C ASN A 324 2.41 13.91 16.55
N ILE A 325 3.72 13.75 16.34
CA ILE A 325 4.25 12.54 15.67
C ILE A 325 3.88 11.26 16.41
N MET A 326 3.90 11.25 17.74
CA MET A 326 3.52 10.09 18.54
C MET A 326 2.06 9.69 18.27
N VAL A 327 1.14 10.65 18.29
CA VAL A 327 -0.29 10.41 18.00
C VAL A 327 -0.49 9.89 16.57
N MET A 328 0.24 10.44 15.59
CA MET A 328 0.13 9.96 14.21
C MET A 328 0.61 8.51 14.06
N LEU A 329 1.73 8.13 14.69
CA LEU A 329 2.21 6.75 14.65
C LEU A 329 1.27 5.77 15.34
N HIS A 330 0.67 6.18 16.45
CA HIS A 330 -0.37 5.40 17.13
C HIS A 330 -1.55 5.13 16.19
N ASN A 331 -2.06 6.17 15.51
CA ASN A 331 -3.15 6.02 14.54
C ASN A 331 -2.81 5.10 13.35
N LEU A 332 -1.53 5.02 12.98
CA LEU A 332 -1.06 4.21 11.87
C LEU A 332 -0.92 2.71 12.18
N ARG A 333 -0.89 2.30 13.46
CA ARG A 333 -0.55 0.94 13.90
C ARG A 333 -1.63 0.35 14.81
N PRO A 334 -2.46 -0.57 14.30
CA PRO A 334 -3.49 -1.24 15.10
C PRO A 334 -2.95 -1.98 16.33
N ASP A 335 -1.74 -2.53 16.26
CA ASP A 335 -1.08 -3.19 17.39
C ASP A 335 -0.67 -2.20 18.49
N LEU A 336 -0.21 -1.00 18.13
CA LEU A 336 0.05 0.07 19.10
C LEU A 336 -1.25 0.58 19.72
N GLN A 337 -2.32 0.68 18.94
CA GLN A 337 -3.65 1.03 19.47
C GLN A 337 -4.17 0.00 20.47
N LEU A 338 -3.89 -1.29 20.22
CA LEU A 338 -4.27 -2.36 21.12
C LEU A 338 -3.44 -2.36 22.41
N ALA A 339 -2.12 -2.12 22.30
CA ALA A 339 -1.18 -2.11 23.43
C ALA A 339 -1.32 -0.85 24.31
N HIS A 340 -1.64 0.29 23.71
CA HIS A 340 -1.79 1.58 24.37
C HIS A 340 -3.14 2.19 23.97
N LYS A 341 -4.23 1.75 24.58
CA LYS A 341 -5.59 2.18 24.21
C LYS A 341 -5.85 3.66 24.54
N ASP A 342 -5.20 4.16 25.58
CA ASP A 342 -5.31 5.53 26.06
C ASP A 342 -3.92 6.19 26.20
N PRO A 343 -3.26 6.54 25.07
CA PRO A 343 -1.93 7.15 25.07
C PRO A 343 -1.93 8.59 25.63
N ALA A 344 -3.11 9.21 25.80
CA ALA A 344 -3.26 10.53 26.39
C ALA A 344 -3.41 10.48 27.92
N GLY A 345 -4.03 9.43 28.45
CA GLY A 345 -4.25 9.20 29.87
C GLY A 345 -3.36 8.10 30.44
N ASN A 346 -3.96 6.95 30.75
CA ASN A 346 -3.35 5.91 31.59
C ASN A 346 -2.14 5.21 30.95
N ASP A 347 -2.11 5.10 29.62
CA ASP A 347 -1.04 4.37 28.92
C ASP A 347 0.12 5.28 28.52
N ARG A 348 0.06 6.59 28.83
CA ARG A 348 0.99 7.60 28.32
C ARG A 348 2.45 7.30 28.65
N VAL A 349 2.78 6.93 29.88
CA VAL A 349 4.16 6.58 30.28
C VAL A 349 4.68 5.36 29.51
N GLY A 350 3.85 4.33 29.37
CA GLY A 350 4.20 3.12 28.61
C GLY A 350 4.43 3.44 27.14
N PHE A 351 3.56 4.26 26.55
CA PHE A 351 3.67 4.68 25.16
C PHE A 351 4.88 5.59 24.90
N THR A 352 5.17 6.54 25.79
CA THR A 352 6.40 7.34 25.73
C THR A 352 7.65 6.46 25.79
N THR A 353 7.66 5.47 26.68
CA THR A 353 8.79 4.53 26.80
C THR A 353 8.98 3.70 25.53
N TRP A 354 7.89 3.19 24.96
CA TRP A 354 7.93 2.50 23.66
C TRP A 354 8.47 3.44 22.57
N PHE A 355 7.98 4.67 22.48
CA PHE A 355 8.39 5.62 21.45
C PHE A 355 9.88 5.92 21.50
N LEU A 356 10.42 6.18 22.70
CA LEU A 356 11.84 6.42 22.92
C LEU A 356 12.72 5.18 22.65
N GLY A 357 12.19 3.97 22.86
CA GLY A 357 12.94 2.73 22.70
C GLY A 357 12.89 2.12 21.29
N GLN A 358 11.80 2.32 20.54
CA GLN A 358 11.52 1.57 19.31
C GLN A 358 11.24 2.44 18.09
N ALA A 359 10.64 3.63 18.26
CA ALA A 359 10.09 4.36 17.13
C ALA A 359 11.15 4.82 16.12
N GLN A 360 12.36 5.15 16.58
CA GLN A 360 13.47 5.52 15.71
C GLN A 360 13.85 4.37 14.76
N MET A 361 14.00 3.16 15.27
CA MET A 361 14.38 1.99 14.47
C MET A 361 13.24 1.55 13.55
N GLU A 362 12.01 1.50 14.07
CA GLU A 362 10.85 1.00 13.32
C GLU A 362 10.41 1.96 12.20
N PHE A 363 10.48 3.27 12.44
CA PHE A 363 9.92 4.27 11.52
C PHE A 363 10.97 5.19 10.90
N GLN A 364 12.26 4.98 11.21
CA GLN A 364 13.40 5.82 10.77
C GLN A 364 13.16 7.30 11.07
N ILE A 365 12.76 7.57 12.32
CA ILE A 365 12.46 8.91 12.80
C ILE A 365 13.76 9.65 13.14
N ALA A 366 13.86 10.90 12.68
CA ALA A 366 14.97 11.79 12.99
C ALA A 366 15.13 12.05 14.50
N TRP A 367 16.37 12.21 14.97
CA TRP A 367 16.65 12.42 16.40
C TRP A 367 16.00 13.69 16.93
N GLY A 368 15.98 14.77 16.15
CA GLY A 368 15.30 16.01 16.54
C GLY A 368 13.78 15.91 16.80
N LEU A 369 13.15 14.80 16.41
CA LEU A 369 11.75 14.47 16.76
C LEU A 369 11.63 13.61 18.04
N ILE A 370 12.71 12.94 18.45
CA ILE A 370 12.81 12.11 19.67
C ILE A 370 13.27 12.95 20.87
N GLU A 371 14.28 13.80 20.67
CA GLU A 371 14.94 14.59 21.72
C GLU A 371 13.96 15.38 22.60
N PRO A 372 12.96 16.12 22.07
CA PRO A 372 12.02 16.87 22.91
C PRO A 372 11.17 15.99 23.84
N VAL A 373 10.86 14.76 23.38
CA VAL A 373 10.10 13.76 24.15
C VAL A 373 10.97 13.23 25.28
N LEU A 374 12.24 12.91 24.97
CA LEU A 374 13.21 12.43 25.96
C LEU A 374 13.42 13.48 27.06
N GLN A 375 13.66 14.73 26.68
CA GLN A 375 13.85 15.83 27.64
C GLN A 375 12.65 15.97 28.57
N SER A 376 11.44 16.03 28.00
CA SER A 376 10.19 16.15 28.77
C SER A 376 9.97 14.97 29.72
N PHE A 377 10.38 13.77 29.31
CA PHE A 377 10.26 12.57 30.12
C PHE A 377 11.29 12.52 31.26
N CYS A 378 12.54 12.93 31.00
CA CYS A 378 13.55 13.09 32.03
C CYS A 378 13.14 14.11 33.09
N ASP A 379 12.61 15.27 32.67
CA ASP A 379 12.11 16.31 33.57
C ASP A 379 10.98 15.79 34.46
N TYR A 380 10.06 15.01 33.89
CA TYR A 380 9.01 14.31 34.63
C TYR A 380 9.60 13.37 35.70
N LEU A 381 10.54 12.49 35.33
CA LEU A 381 11.13 11.53 36.26
C LEU A 381 11.88 12.24 37.40
N ASN A 382 12.64 13.29 37.08
CA ASN A 382 13.33 14.11 38.08
C ASN A 382 12.33 14.75 39.06
N SER A 383 11.18 15.23 38.58
CA SER A 383 10.13 15.79 39.44
C SER A 383 9.52 14.77 40.42
N LYS A 384 9.58 13.47 40.09
CA LYS A 384 9.06 12.38 40.94
C LYS A 384 10.07 11.85 41.95
N SER A 385 11.37 11.96 41.66
CA SER A 385 12.43 11.47 42.53
C SER A 385 12.64 12.31 43.79
N GLY A 386 12.12 13.55 43.84
CA GLY A 386 12.20 14.42 45.03
C GLY A 386 13.59 15.02 45.29
N ASP A 387 14.60 14.65 44.50
CA ASP A 387 15.95 15.22 44.58
C ASP A 387 16.04 16.55 43.80
N PRO A 388 16.70 17.58 44.35
CA PRO A 388 16.88 18.85 43.66
C PRO A 388 17.66 18.65 42.35
N VAL A 389 17.11 19.18 41.25
CA VAL A 389 17.75 19.17 39.93
C VAL A 389 19.08 19.91 40.01
N ILE A 390 20.19 19.16 40.04
CA ILE A 390 21.51 19.74 39.81
C ILE A 390 21.61 20.00 38.30
N HIS A 391 21.34 21.24 37.88
CA HIS A 391 21.68 21.70 36.54
C HIS A 391 23.21 21.75 36.39
N GLN A 392 23.84 20.60 36.15
CA GLN A 392 25.12 20.62 35.47
C GLN A 392 24.83 20.93 34.00
N PRO A 393 25.52 21.90 33.39
CA PRO A 393 25.39 22.11 31.95
C PRO A 393 25.76 20.79 31.28
N ALA A 394 24.81 20.21 30.55
CA ALA A 394 25.08 19.04 29.73
C ALA A 394 26.24 19.44 28.81
N GLY A 395 27.41 18.82 29.01
CA GLY A 395 28.49 18.94 28.05
C GLY A 395 27.92 18.52 26.70
N GLY A 396 27.92 19.43 25.73
CA GLY A 396 27.40 19.13 24.40
C GLY A 396 28.10 17.88 23.88
N ILE A 397 27.33 16.87 23.52
CA ILE A 397 27.87 15.71 22.81
C ILE A 397 28.23 16.23 21.41
N THR A 398 29.49 16.62 21.23
CA THR A 398 30.01 17.14 19.96
C THR A 398 30.42 16.03 19.01
N GLN A 399 30.54 14.78 19.48
CA GLN A 399 30.96 13.65 18.67
C GLN A 399 30.43 12.32 19.24
N LEU A 400 29.76 11.55 18.38
CA LEU A 400 29.35 10.17 18.64
C LEU A 400 30.26 9.26 17.79
N THR A 401 31.24 8.62 18.42
CA THR A 401 32.10 7.64 17.74
C THR A 401 31.52 6.25 17.98
N VAL A 402 31.09 5.58 16.91
CA VAL A 402 30.71 4.18 16.94
C VAL A 402 31.99 3.35 16.87
N LEU A 403 32.38 2.73 17.99
CA LEU A 403 33.49 1.79 18.03
C LEU A 403 33.05 0.47 17.42
N ASP A 404 33.77 -0.02 16.41
CA ASP A 404 33.63 -1.39 15.95
C ASP A 404 34.26 -2.38 16.96
N THR A 405 34.02 -3.68 16.76
CA THR A 405 34.54 -4.76 17.63
C THR A 405 36.07 -4.88 17.65
N HIS A 406 36.80 -4.02 16.94
CA HIS A 406 38.26 -3.96 16.92
C HIS A 406 38.85 -2.68 17.50
N GLY A 407 38.01 -1.75 17.97
CA GLY A 407 38.44 -0.65 18.84
C GLY A 407 39.53 0.22 18.22
N ALA A 408 39.14 1.12 17.32
CA ALA A 408 39.87 2.37 17.06
C ALA A 408 38.87 3.51 16.87
#